data_AF-A0A8H7PDF5-F1
#
_entry.id   AF-A0A8H7PDF5-F1
#
_cell.length_a   1.000
_cell.length_b   1.000
_cell.length_c   1.000
_cell.angle_alpha   90.00
_cell.angle_beta   90.00
_cell.angle_gamma   90.00
#
_symmetry.space_group_name_H-M   'P 1'
#
loop_
_entity.id
_entity.type
_entity.pdbx_description
1 polymer ?
#
loop_
_entity_poly.entity_id
_entity_poly.type
_entity_poly.pdbx_seq_one_letter_code
_entity_poly.pdbx_strand_id
1 'polypeptide(L)'
;MNAPLVEERAHALFSPSSAYTWVMCKASTAAQLGQPDDSSEFADDGTASHELAKWCLDAGQDAAAYMGRIIKVGEREFEVDEERAEYVQMYLDGIRERIEAYKLTGATVEMFVEQRLSIEHITGEKGAKGTSDCVLIAVWPDARAEICVIDLKYGRGVEVSAVENYQGMIYAEAARNEHADFYDFTNVRIVIHQPRVSEKPSEWEIAPAALQEWIATVAKPAAEQGMLYVESVDFVPLSMGDFVPGEKQCRFCKAKAACPALAKHVEDTIGADFEDIADLTKDGAALVVDLLTNDEMGTIYESLDLIDSWAKAVRGRIEYELLNGNAVPGVKLVQGRRGARQWSSTEEAEALLKSMRLKQEQMYNFKLISPTQADKLLAKESPRRWKKVEALITQRDGSPSVAPESDKRPALVIAPPADDFEVVTEDEGGDLC
;
A
#
# COMPACT_ATOMS: atom_id res chain seq x y z
N MET A 1 20.47 -6.89 -21.08
CA MET A 1 19.56 -5.73 -21.19
C MET A 1 19.29 -5.29 -19.76
N ASN A 2 19.75 -4.09 -19.38
CA ASN A 2 19.55 -3.59 -18.02
C ASN A 2 18.06 -3.29 -17.86
N ALA A 3 17.39 -4.04 -16.98
CA ALA A 3 16.03 -3.71 -16.57
C ALA A 3 16.06 -2.35 -15.87
N PRO A 4 15.12 -1.43 -16.17
CA PRO A 4 15.06 -0.14 -15.48
C PRO A 4 14.78 -0.38 -13.99
N LEU A 5 15.54 0.28 -13.14
CA LEU A 5 15.28 0.34 -11.70
C LEU A 5 14.10 1.29 -11.48
N VAL A 6 13.14 0.90 -10.65
CA VAL A 6 12.09 1.82 -10.19
C VAL A 6 12.75 2.87 -9.29
N GLU A 7 12.61 4.14 -9.66
CA GLU A 7 13.29 5.27 -9.01
C GLU A 7 12.74 5.48 -7.59
N GLU A 8 13.63 5.54 -6.60
CA GLU A 8 13.29 5.75 -5.19
C GLU A 8 12.90 7.23 -4.97
N ARG A 9 11.64 7.49 -4.61
CA ARG A 9 11.09 8.85 -4.50
C ARG A 9 10.99 9.26 -3.04
N ALA A 10 11.61 10.38 -2.66
CA ALA A 10 11.39 10.98 -1.34
C ALA A 10 9.89 11.22 -1.13
N HIS A 11 9.31 10.53 -0.15
CA HIS A 11 7.89 10.65 0.17
C HIS A 11 7.63 11.94 0.94
N ALA A 12 6.64 12.72 0.50
CA ALA A 12 6.13 13.86 1.27
C ALA A 12 5.69 13.38 2.67
N LEU A 13 5.93 14.20 3.70
CA LEU A 13 5.52 13.91 5.07
C LEU A 13 4.00 13.70 5.16
N PHE A 14 3.23 14.50 4.43
CA PHE A 14 1.78 14.37 4.29
C PHE A 14 1.37 13.66 2.99
N SER A 15 1.95 12.49 2.72
CA SER A 15 1.66 11.75 1.50
C SER A 15 0.16 11.35 1.40
N PRO A 16 -0.43 11.33 0.19
CA PRO A 16 -1.83 10.92 0.01
C PRO A 16 -2.11 9.48 0.46
N SER A 17 -1.16 8.56 0.29
CA SER A 17 -1.28 7.16 0.72
C SER A 17 -1.36 6.99 2.24
N SER A 18 -0.84 7.95 3.00
CA SER A 18 -0.92 7.99 4.47
C SER A 18 -2.00 8.96 5.00
N ALA A 19 -2.89 9.46 4.12
CA ALA A 19 -3.87 10.49 4.47
C ALA A 19 -4.75 10.13 5.67
N TYR A 20 -5.21 8.89 5.80
CA TYR A 20 -5.97 8.49 6.99
C TYR A 20 -5.17 8.63 8.29
N THR A 21 -3.85 8.43 8.25
CA THR A 21 -2.98 8.55 9.41
C THR A 21 -2.86 10.00 9.85
N TRP A 22 -2.39 10.91 8.98
CA TRP A 22 -2.15 12.30 9.35
C TRP A 22 -3.42 13.17 9.43
N VAL A 23 -4.47 12.87 8.66
CA VAL A 23 -5.75 13.62 8.75
C VAL A 23 -6.47 13.31 10.07
N MET A 24 -6.52 12.04 10.47
CA MET A 24 -7.27 11.62 11.67
C MET A 24 -6.46 11.84 12.94
N CYS A 25 -5.18 11.45 12.94
CA CYS A 25 -4.28 11.52 14.08
C CYS A 25 -3.10 12.44 13.75
N LYS A 26 -3.25 13.75 13.95
CA LYS A 26 -2.27 14.76 13.51
C LYS A 26 -0.90 14.56 14.16
N ALA A 27 -0.90 14.18 15.45
CA ALA A 27 0.30 13.86 16.22
C ALA A 27 1.10 12.67 15.66
N SER A 28 0.46 11.78 14.89
CA SER A 28 1.17 10.69 14.22
C SER A 28 2.21 11.18 13.21
N THR A 29 2.06 12.40 12.69
CA THR A 29 3.04 13.01 11.78
C THR A 29 4.40 13.14 12.45
N ALA A 30 4.45 13.71 13.65
CA ALA A 30 5.68 13.82 14.44
C ALA A 30 6.13 12.47 15.01
N ALA A 31 5.20 11.65 15.52
CA ALA A 31 5.53 10.36 16.13
C ALA A 31 6.16 9.35 15.16
N GLN A 32 5.94 9.51 13.85
CA GLN A 32 6.52 8.65 12.82
C GLN A 32 7.93 9.08 12.38
N LEU A 33 8.42 10.25 12.80
CA LEU A 33 9.78 10.68 12.50
C LEU A 33 10.79 9.73 13.16
N GLY A 34 11.82 9.34 12.41
CA GLY A 34 12.85 8.41 12.88
C GLY A 34 12.38 6.96 13.08
N GLN A 35 11.09 6.66 12.86
CA GLN A 35 10.60 5.28 12.90
C GLN A 35 11.06 4.51 11.66
N PRO A 36 11.43 3.22 11.79
CA PRO A 36 11.80 2.39 10.65
C PRO A 36 10.70 2.39 9.57
N ASP A 37 11.13 2.59 8.32
CA ASP A 37 10.28 2.51 7.14
C ASP A 37 10.65 1.28 6.32
N ASP A 38 10.35 0.09 6.86
CA ASP A 38 10.64 -1.14 6.18
C ASP A 38 9.60 -1.40 5.09
N SER A 39 10.03 -1.40 3.83
CA SER A 39 9.17 -1.85 2.74
C SER A 39 8.89 -3.36 2.88
N SER A 40 7.61 -3.69 3.07
CA SER A 40 7.19 -5.08 3.07
C SER A 40 7.20 -5.65 1.66
N GLU A 41 7.40 -6.96 1.50
CA GLU A 41 7.28 -7.64 0.21
C GLU A 41 5.93 -7.34 -0.47
N PHE A 42 4.85 -7.16 0.31
CA PHE A 42 3.53 -6.78 -0.20
C PHE A 42 3.50 -5.35 -0.79
N ALA A 43 4.24 -4.41 -0.20
CA ALA A 43 4.35 -3.04 -0.70
C ALA A 43 5.15 -3.01 -2.01
N ASP A 44 6.22 -3.79 -2.08
CA ASP A 44 7.05 -3.92 -3.29
C ASP A 44 6.30 -4.66 -4.43
N ASP A 45 5.54 -5.72 -4.12
CA ASP A 45 4.67 -6.43 -5.08
C ASP A 45 3.59 -5.50 -5.66
N GLY A 46 3.07 -4.60 -4.81
CA GLY A 46 2.20 -3.51 -5.23
C GLY A 46 2.92 -2.58 -6.20
N THR A 47 4.08 -2.05 -5.82
CA THR A 47 4.88 -1.13 -6.65
C THR A 47 5.21 -1.74 -8.02
N ALA A 48 5.63 -3.01 -8.06
CA ALA A 48 5.88 -3.72 -9.31
C ALA A 48 4.63 -3.83 -10.20
N SER A 49 3.45 -3.97 -9.59
CA SER A 49 2.19 -4.06 -10.33
C SER A 49 1.71 -2.72 -10.87
N HIS A 50 1.97 -1.60 -10.17
CA HIS A 50 1.76 -0.26 -10.72
C HIS A 50 2.71 0.02 -11.90
N GLU A 51 3.97 -0.36 -11.78
CA GLU A 51 4.95 -0.22 -12.87
C GLU A 51 4.53 -1.02 -14.12
N LEU A 52 4.03 -2.26 -13.94
CA LEU A 52 3.46 -3.03 -15.06
C LEU A 52 2.26 -2.31 -15.68
N ALA A 53 1.33 -1.80 -14.85
CA ALA A 53 0.15 -1.07 -15.34
C ALA A 53 0.57 0.16 -16.15
N LYS A 54 1.55 0.92 -15.66
CA LYS A 54 2.15 2.05 -16.37
C LYS A 54 2.67 1.64 -17.75
N TRP A 55 3.52 0.61 -17.83
CA TRP A 55 4.06 0.13 -19.11
C TRP A 55 2.96 -0.23 -20.11
N CYS A 56 1.90 -0.86 -19.62
CA CYS A 56 0.76 -1.27 -20.45
C CYS A 56 -0.03 -0.07 -20.97
N LEU A 57 -0.34 0.89 -20.09
CA LEU A 57 -1.08 2.10 -20.45
C LEU A 57 -0.29 3.00 -21.42
N ASP A 58 1.00 3.23 -21.14
CA ASP A 58 1.88 4.06 -21.99
C ASP A 58 2.04 3.45 -23.40
N ALA A 59 2.15 2.11 -23.49
CA ALA A 59 2.31 1.41 -24.76
C ALA A 59 0.99 1.08 -25.47
N GLY A 60 -0.16 1.25 -24.80
CA GLY A 60 -1.45 0.75 -25.29
C GLY A 60 -1.48 -0.78 -25.49
N GLN A 61 -0.77 -1.52 -24.63
CA GLN A 61 -0.63 -2.97 -24.71
C GLN A 61 -1.30 -3.67 -23.54
N ASP A 62 -1.62 -4.95 -23.72
CA ASP A 62 -2.10 -5.83 -22.65
C ASP A 62 -0.95 -6.31 -21.77
N ALA A 63 -1.26 -6.62 -20.51
CA ALA A 63 -0.26 -7.11 -19.55
C ALA A 63 0.44 -8.39 -20.04
N ALA A 64 -0.27 -9.21 -20.84
CA ALA A 64 0.27 -10.41 -21.48
C ALA A 64 1.49 -10.13 -22.37
N ALA A 65 1.64 -8.92 -22.93
CA ALA A 65 2.80 -8.54 -23.74
C ALA A 65 4.11 -8.45 -22.94
N TYR A 66 4.00 -8.39 -21.61
CA TYR A 66 5.13 -8.27 -20.68
C TYR A 66 5.40 -9.56 -19.89
N MET A 67 4.70 -10.66 -20.19
CA MET A 67 4.91 -11.97 -19.55
C MET A 67 6.38 -12.38 -19.50
N GLY A 68 6.81 -12.88 -18.34
CA GLY A 68 8.17 -13.34 -18.08
C GLY A 68 9.21 -12.23 -17.92
N ARG A 69 8.83 -10.94 -18.04
CA ARG A 69 9.74 -9.84 -17.71
C ARG A 69 9.90 -9.70 -16.20
N ILE A 70 11.06 -9.21 -15.79
CA ILE A 70 11.38 -8.95 -14.38
C ILE A 70 11.29 -7.45 -14.11
N ILE A 71 10.52 -7.10 -13.08
CA ILE A 71 10.40 -5.74 -12.53
C ILE A 71 11.21 -5.70 -11.23
N LYS A 72 12.13 -4.74 -11.14
CA LYS A 72 13.01 -4.59 -9.96
C LYS A 72 12.49 -3.48 -9.07
N VAL A 73 12.20 -3.79 -7.81
CA VAL A 73 11.79 -2.84 -6.78
C VAL A 73 12.74 -3.00 -5.59
N GLY A 74 13.55 -1.97 -5.31
CA GLY A 74 14.65 -2.07 -4.36
C GLY A 74 15.56 -3.26 -4.68
N GLU A 75 15.78 -4.13 -3.70
CA GLU A 75 16.60 -5.34 -3.85
C GLU A 75 15.81 -6.59 -4.32
N ARG A 76 14.50 -6.45 -4.53
CA ARG A 76 13.58 -7.54 -4.87
C ARG A 76 13.26 -7.56 -6.37
N GLU A 77 13.02 -8.76 -6.89
CA GLU A 77 12.70 -9.00 -8.30
C GLU A 77 11.34 -9.66 -8.43
N PHE A 78 10.48 -9.08 -9.25
CA PHE A 78 9.10 -9.50 -9.45
C PHE A 78 8.89 -9.87 -10.91
N GLU A 79 8.70 -11.16 -11.18
CA GLU A 79 8.39 -11.66 -12.54
C GLU A 79 6.94 -11.39 -12.88
N VAL A 80 6.66 -10.83 -14.07
CA VAL A 80 5.31 -10.75 -14.63
C VAL A 80 4.84 -12.16 -14.95
N ASP A 81 4.20 -12.80 -13.98
CA ASP A 81 3.56 -14.09 -14.11
C ASP A 81 2.08 -13.94 -14.54
N GLU A 82 1.43 -15.08 -14.77
CA GLU A 82 0.04 -15.12 -15.25
C GLU A 82 -0.94 -14.45 -14.28
N GLU A 83 -0.74 -14.65 -12.97
CA GLU A 83 -1.60 -14.05 -11.95
C GLU A 83 -1.46 -12.52 -11.93
N ARG A 84 -0.24 -11.98 -11.92
CA ARG A 84 -0.04 -10.52 -11.99
C ARG A 84 -0.59 -9.95 -13.30
N ALA A 85 -0.32 -10.61 -14.42
CA ALA A 85 -0.80 -10.16 -15.71
C ALA A 85 -2.33 -10.11 -15.76
N GLU A 86 -3.02 -11.13 -15.24
CA GLU A 86 -4.50 -11.16 -15.17
C GLU A 86 -5.05 -10.00 -14.33
N TYR A 87 -4.52 -9.81 -13.11
CA TYR A 87 -5.03 -8.75 -12.23
C TYR A 87 -4.72 -7.35 -12.73
N VAL A 88 -3.54 -7.12 -13.30
CA VAL A 88 -3.24 -5.83 -13.94
C VAL A 88 -4.11 -5.64 -15.18
N GLN A 89 -4.36 -6.69 -15.96
CA GLN A 89 -5.26 -6.61 -17.12
C GLN A 89 -6.67 -6.15 -16.72
N MET A 90 -7.22 -6.65 -15.62
CA MET A 90 -8.52 -6.19 -15.11
C MET A 90 -8.55 -4.68 -14.84
N TYR A 91 -7.47 -4.12 -14.30
CA TYR A 91 -7.34 -2.66 -14.10
C TYR A 91 -7.30 -1.90 -15.42
N LEU A 92 -6.50 -2.38 -16.39
CA LEU A 92 -6.40 -1.78 -17.72
C LEU A 92 -7.76 -1.79 -18.43
N ASP A 93 -8.47 -2.90 -18.37
CA ASP A 93 -9.79 -3.06 -18.98
C ASP A 93 -10.81 -2.15 -18.31
N GLY A 94 -10.80 -2.01 -16.98
CA GLY A 94 -11.64 -1.06 -16.26
C GLY A 94 -11.43 0.40 -16.70
N ILE A 95 -10.18 0.82 -16.96
CA ILE A 95 -9.87 2.15 -17.51
C ILE A 95 -10.40 2.28 -18.93
N ARG A 96 -10.13 1.30 -19.80
CA ARG A 96 -10.54 1.32 -21.21
C ARG A 96 -12.06 1.35 -21.33
N GLU A 97 -12.77 0.53 -20.56
CA GLU A 97 -14.23 0.53 -20.47
C GLU A 97 -14.78 1.90 -20.03
N ARG A 98 -14.12 2.56 -19.06
CA ARG A 98 -14.46 3.92 -18.62
C ARG A 98 -14.34 4.93 -19.75
N ILE A 99 -13.21 4.91 -20.46
CA ILE A 99 -12.95 5.80 -21.60
C ILE A 99 -14.02 5.60 -22.67
N GLU A 100 -14.34 4.35 -23.02
CA GLU A 100 -15.38 4.06 -24.00
C GLU A 100 -16.78 4.49 -23.51
N ALA A 101 -17.09 4.33 -22.23
CA ALA A 101 -18.33 4.83 -21.64
C ALA A 101 -18.47 6.35 -21.78
N TYR A 102 -17.41 7.12 -21.50
CA TYR A 102 -17.42 8.57 -21.74
C TYR A 102 -17.63 8.92 -23.21
N LYS A 103 -16.89 8.27 -24.13
CA LYS A 103 -17.03 8.50 -25.58
C LYS A 103 -18.44 8.20 -26.10
N LEU A 104 -19.07 7.14 -25.59
CA LEU A 104 -20.46 6.79 -25.93
C LEU A 104 -21.46 7.89 -25.56
N THR A 105 -21.16 8.69 -24.53
CA THR A 105 -21.96 9.87 -24.15
C THR A 105 -21.56 11.15 -24.90
N GLY A 106 -20.65 11.06 -25.87
CA GLY A 106 -20.20 12.17 -26.71
C GLY A 106 -19.02 12.96 -26.16
N ALA A 107 -18.36 12.50 -25.09
CA ALA A 107 -17.19 13.19 -24.53
C ALA A 107 -15.91 12.90 -25.33
N THR A 108 -15.01 13.89 -25.38
CA THR A 108 -13.59 13.66 -25.67
C THR A 108 -12.89 13.35 -24.36
N VAL A 109 -11.93 12.40 -24.37
CA VAL A 109 -11.26 11.93 -23.14
C VAL A 109 -9.75 12.05 -23.29
N GLU A 110 -9.13 12.69 -22.31
CA GLU A 110 -7.68 12.72 -22.11
C GLU A 110 -7.30 11.80 -20.96
N MET A 111 -6.20 11.07 -21.10
CA MET A 111 -5.68 10.14 -20.10
C MET A 111 -4.26 10.53 -19.72
N PHE A 112 -4.00 10.67 -18.42
CA PHE A 112 -2.69 10.91 -17.84
C PHE A 112 -2.32 9.74 -16.95
N VAL A 113 -1.20 9.09 -17.24
CA VAL A 113 -0.71 7.90 -16.52
C VAL A 113 0.43 8.31 -15.60
N GLU A 114 0.40 7.86 -14.34
CA GLU A 114 1.42 8.17 -13.32
C GLU A 114 1.66 9.69 -13.21
N GLN A 115 0.57 10.46 -13.21
CA GLN A 115 0.65 11.91 -13.20
C GLN A 115 1.19 12.39 -11.86
N ARG A 116 2.34 13.09 -11.90
CA ARG A 116 2.96 13.69 -10.72
C ARG A 116 2.31 15.05 -10.44
N LEU A 117 1.55 15.14 -9.36
CA LEU A 117 0.70 16.28 -9.01
C LEU A 117 1.26 17.02 -7.79
N SER A 118 1.21 18.35 -7.81
CA SER A 118 1.53 19.15 -6.63
C SER A 118 0.44 18.98 -5.57
N ILE A 119 0.86 18.67 -4.33
CA ILE A 119 0.00 18.63 -3.15
C ILE A 119 0.36 19.72 -2.13
N GLU A 120 1.29 20.62 -2.50
CA GLU A 120 1.75 21.73 -1.65
C GLU A 120 0.59 22.65 -1.21
N HIS A 121 -0.37 22.93 -2.10
CA HIS A 121 -1.55 23.75 -1.78
C HIS A 121 -2.49 23.13 -0.73
N ILE A 122 -2.41 21.81 -0.54
CA ILE A 122 -3.20 21.04 0.45
C ILE A 122 -2.40 20.89 1.74
N THR A 123 -1.13 20.53 1.63
CA THR A 123 -0.28 20.09 2.74
C THR A 123 0.54 21.20 3.37
N GLY A 124 0.76 22.32 2.65
CA GLY A 124 1.69 23.38 3.05
C GLY A 124 3.17 23.01 2.90
N GLU A 125 3.47 21.76 2.54
CA GLU A 125 4.83 21.24 2.46
C GLU A 125 5.46 21.63 1.11
N LYS A 126 6.49 22.49 1.16
CA LYS A 126 7.06 23.12 -0.04
C LYS A 126 7.60 22.09 -1.02
N GLY A 127 7.12 22.13 -2.26
CA GLY A 127 7.51 21.20 -3.31
C GLY A 127 6.93 19.78 -3.15
N ALA A 128 6.01 19.56 -2.20
CA ALA A 128 5.39 18.26 -2.00
C ALA A 128 4.58 17.84 -3.23
N LYS A 129 4.81 16.60 -3.66
CA LYS A 129 4.13 16.00 -4.81
C LYS A 129 3.64 14.60 -4.46
N GLY A 130 2.49 14.24 -5.00
CA GLY A 130 2.00 12.87 -5.06
C GLY A 130 1.99 12.36 -6.51
N THR A 131 1.77 11.06 -6.69
CA THR A 131 1.59 10.47 -8.02
C THR A 131 0.27 9.73 -8.08
N SER A 132 -0.63 10.17 -8.96
CA SER A 132 -1.88 9.47 -9.23
C SER A 132 -1.66 8.47 -10.37
N ASP A 133 -2.13 7.23 -10.20
CA ASP A 133 -1.89 6.14 -11.15
C ASP A 133 -2.49 6.43 -12.53
N CYS A 134 -3.74 6.91 -12.56
CA CYS A 134 -4.44 7.29 -13.78
C CYS A 134 -5.44 8.42 -13.50
N VAL A 135 -5.38 9.47 -14.32
CA VAL A 135 -6.34 10.58 -14.33
C VAL A 135 -6.98 10.63 -15.71
N LEU A 136 -8.31 10.61 -15.75
CA LEU A 136 -9.09 10.85 -16.95
C LEU A 136 -9.77 12.22 -16.86
N ILE A 137 -9.70 13.00 -17.93
CA ILE A 137 -10.49 14.22 -18.10
C ILE A 137 -11.45 13.99 -19.26
N ALA A 138 -12.75 13.98 -18.96
CA ALA A 138 -13.80 13.85 -19.96
C ALA A 138 -14.46 15.21 -20.19
N VAL A 139 -14.54 15.67 -21.44
CA VAL A 139 -15.12 16.96 -21.82
C VAL A 139 -16.23 16.75 -22.84
N TRP A 140 -17.42 17.30 -22.56
CA TRP A 140 -18.58 17.20 -23.43
C TRP A 140 -18.71 18.41 -24.37
N PRO A 141 -19.48 18.31 -25.47
CA PRO A 141 -19.68 19.40 -26.43
C PRO A 141 -20.31 20.67 -25.82
N ASP A 142 -20.96 20.56 -24.66
CA ASP A 142 -21.53 21.66 -23.89
C ASP A 142 -20.51 22.31 -22.92
N ALA A 143 -19.21 22.00 -23.08
CA ALA A 143 -18.08 22.45 -22.28
C ALA A 143 -18.06 21.99 -20.81
N ARG A 144 -19.01 21.14 -20.38
CA ARG A 144 -18.90 20.49 -19.08
C ARG A 144 -17.71 19.54 -19.07
N ALA A 145 -16.97 19.51 -17.97
CA ALA A 145 -15.91 18.53 -17.74
C ALA A 145 -16.16 17.69 -16.48
N GLU A 146 -15.66 16.46 -16.50
CA GLU A 146 -15.52 15.56 -15.35
C GLU A 146 -14.05 15.16 -15.23
N ILE A 147 -13.52 15.19 -14.01
CA ILE A 147 -12.21 14.61 -13.69
C ILE A 147 -12.41 13.31 -12.92
N CYS A 148 -11.74 12.25 -13.35
CA CYS A 148 -11.84 10.92 -12.78
C CYS A 148 -10.46 10.42 -12.41
N VAL A 149 -10.19 10.25 -11.12
CA VAL A 149 -8.95 9.64 -10.62
C VAL A 149 -9.19 8.15 -10.36
N ILE A 150 -8.31 7.31 -10.90
CA ILE A 150 -8.42 5.86 -10.84
C ILE A 150 -7.16 5.30 -10.19
N ASP A 151 -7.27 4.94 -8.92
CA ASP A 151 -6.18 4.39 -8.11
C ASP A 151 -6.24 2.86 -8.09
N LEU A 152 -5.10 2.23 -8.41
CA LEU A 152 -4.91 0.80 -8.35
C LEU A 152 -4.56 0.42 -6.90
N LYS A 153 -5.33 -0.53 -6.35
CA LYS A 153 -4.99 -1.21 -5.11
C LYS A 153 -4.64 -2.66 -5.41
N TYR A 154 -3.36 -2.99 -5.31
CA TYR A 154 -2.89 -4.36 -5.56
C TYR A 154 -2.88 -5.24 -4.29
N GLY A 155 -3.11 -4.68 -3.10
CA GLY A 155 -3.12 -5.45 -1.85
C GLY A 155 -4.21 -6.54 -1.82
N ARG A 156 -3.92 -7.66 -1.14
CA ARG A 156 -4.91 -8.71 -0.82
C ARG A 156 -5.60 -8.43 0.53
N GLY A 157 -6.72 -9.10 0.79
CA GLY A 157 -7.31 -9.19 2.13
C GLY A 157 -8.32 -8.10 2.52
N VAL A 158 -8.03 -6.80 2.33
CA VAL A 158 -8.96 -5.73 2.75
C VAL A 158 -9.44 -4.89 1.59
N GLU A 159 -10.76 -4.79 1.49
CA GLU A 159 -11.45 -3.93 0.55
C GLU A 159 -11.17 -2.45 0.85
N VAL A 160 -10.81 -1.70 -0.20
CA VAL A 160 -10.62 -0.25 -0.12
C VAL A 160 -11.79 0.41 -0.85
N SER A 161 -12.61 1.16 -0.10
CA SER A 161 -13.74 1.92 -0.65
C SER A 161 -13.27 3.22 -1.30
N ALA A 162 -13.94 3.61 -2.40
CA ALA A 162 -13.82 4.94 -3.00
C ALA A 162 -14.63 6.02 -2.25
N VAL A 163 -15.67 5.62 -1.53
CA VAL A 163 -16.53 6.55 -0.78
C VAL A 163 -15.73 7.23 0.32
N GLU A 164 -15.65 8.57 0.25
CA GLU A 164 -14.90 9.41 1.19
C GLU A 164 -13.44 8.95 1.38
N ASN A 165 -12.83 8.47 0.30
CA ASN A 165 -11.45 8.00 0.33
C ASN A 165 -10.46 9.18 0.37
N TYR A 166 -9.81 9.42 1.52
CA TYR A 166 -8.94 10.60 1.69
C TYR A 166 -7.79 10.67 0.68
N GLN A 167 -7.19 9.53 0.32
CA GLN A 167 -6.15 9.47 -0.70
C GLN A 167 -6.71 9.90 -2.07
N GLY A 168 -7.83 9.30 -2.48
CA GLY A 168 -8.51 9.63 -3.73
C GLY A 168 -8.97 11.09 -3.78
N MET A 169 -9.47 11.64 -2.67
CA MET A 169 -9.87 13.04 -2.56
C MET A 169 -8.71 14.01 -2.74
N ILE A 170 -7.56 13.73 -2.11
CA ILE A 170 -6.35 14.56 -2.27
C ILE A 170 -5.85 14.49 -3.72
N TYR A 171 -5.80 13.31 -4.33
CA TYR A 171 -5.40 13.19 -5.73
C TYR A 171 -6.38 13.88 -6.68
N ALA A 172 -7.69 13.75 -6.42
CA ALA A 172 -8.71 14.40 -7.23
C ALA A 172 -8.59 15.93 -7.14
N GLU A 173 -8.38 16.49 -5.96
CA GLU A 173 -8.18 17.93 -5.82
C GLU A 173 -6.87 18.39 -6.46
N ALA A 174 -5.78 17.64 -6.27
CA ALA A 174 -4.50 17.97 -6.87
C ALA A 174 -4.56 17.96 -8.40
N ALA A 175 -5.24 16.97 -8.99
CA ALA A 175 -5.46 16.88 -10.42
C ALA A 175 -6.39 17.99 -10.92
N ARG A 176 -7.47 18.28 -10.18
CA ARG A 176 -8.40 19.36 -10.50
C ARG A 176 -7.68 20.70 -10.50
N ASN A 177 -6.86 20.97 -9.48
CA ASN A 177 -6.09 22.21 -9.37
C ASN A 177 -5.06 22.38 -10.49
N GLU A 178 -4.36 21.30 -10.87
CA GLU A 178 -3.40 21.31 -12.00
C GLU A 178 -4.07 21.69 -13.33
N HIS A 179 -5.33 21.29 -13.51
CA HIS A 179 -6.05 21.43 -14.78
C HIS A 179 -7.18 22.49 -14.76
N ALA A 180 -7.37 23.21 -13.65
CA ALA A 180 -8.49 24.13 -13.44
C ALA A 180 -8.49 25.34 -14.38
N ASP A 181 -7.33 25.74 -14.90
CA ASP A 181 -7.21 26.85 -15.85
C ASP A 181 -7.76 26.48 -17.26
N PHE A 182 -7.90 25.19 -17.54
CA PHE A 182 -8.32 24.68 -18.85
C PHE A 182 -9.75 24.16 -18.87
N TYR A 183 -10.28 23.71 -17.73
CA TYR A 183 -11.56 23.01 -17.66
C TYR A 183 -12.44 23.52 -16.52
N ASP A 184 -13.73 23.69 -16.82
CA ASP A 184 -14.76 23.90 -15.80
C ASP A 184 -15.31 22.54 -15.35
N PHE A 185 -14.67 21.97 -14.34
CA PHE A 185 -15.07 20.67 -13.79
C PHE A 185 -16.41 20.81 -13.07
N THR A 186 -17.40 20.05 -13.52
CA THR A 186 -18.75 20.00 -12.91
C THR A 186 -18.94 18.78 -12.03
N ASN A 187 -18.12 17.74 -12.22
CA ASN A 187 -18.13 16.51 -11.43
C ASN A 187 -16.70 16.02 -11.17
N VAL A 188 -16.50 15.41 -10.01
CA VAL A 188 -15.28 14.69 -9.66
C VAL A 188 -15.65 13.25 -9.36
N ARG A 189 -14.91 12.32 -9.95
CA ARG A 189 -15.05 10.89 -9.70
C ARG A 189 -13.77 10.32 -9.12
N ILE A 190 -13.93 9.50 -8.09
CA ILE A 190 -12.85 8.71 -7.49
C ILE A 190 -13.19 7.25 -7.71
N VAL A 191 -12.24 6.52 -8.27
CA VAL A 191 -12.36 5.09 -8.54
C VAL A 191 -11.22 4.38 -7.83
N ILE A 192 -11.56 3.40 -7.00
CA ILE A 192 -10.59 2.49 -6.40
C ILE A 192 -10.75 1.14 -7.09
N HIS A 193 -9.74 0.76 -7.86
CA HIS A 193 -9.72 -0.51 -8.55
C HIS A 193 -8.86 -1.51 -7.78
N GLN A 194 -9.49 -2.56 -7.25
CA GLN A 194 -8.79 -3.57 -6.44
C GLN A 194 -9.00 -4.99 -6.98
N PRO A 195 -8.34 -5.37 -8.10
CA PRO A 195 -8.64 -6.59 -8.86
C PRO A 195 -8.55 -7.88 -8.04
N ARG A 196 -7.64 -7.94 -7.07
CA ARG A 196 -7.43 -9.11 -6.20
C ARG A 196 -8.53 -9.29 -5.16
N VAL A 197 -9.38 -8.27 -4.93
CA VAL A 197 -10.44 -8.27 -3.91
C VAL A 197 -11.82 -8.30 -4.53
N SER A 198 -12.04 -7.51 -5.58
CA SER A 198 -13.33 -7.41 -6.27
C SER A 198 -13.13 -7.35 -7.79
N GLU A 199 -14.02 -8.03 -8.53
CA GLU A 199 -14.10 -7.91 -9.99
C GLU A 199 -14.55 -6.51 -10.44
N LYS A 200 -15.33 -5.82 -9.61
CA LYS A 200 -15.83 -4.47 -9.91
C LYS A 200 -15.10 -3.41 -9.07
N PRO A 201 -14.72 -2.26 -9.66
CA PRO A 201 -14.14 -1.17 -8.90
C PRO A 201 -15.15 -0.55 -7.93
N SER A 202 -14.65 0.01 -6.85
CA SER A 202 -15.42 0.90 -5.97
C SER A 202 -15.40 2.30 -6.58
N GLU A 203 -16.54 2.98 -6.58
CA GLU A 203 -16.67 4.30 -7.19
C GLU A 203 -17.38 5.28 -6.26
N TRP A 204 -16.99 6.53 -6.35
CA TRP A 204 -17.65 7.61 -5.65
C TRP A 204 -17.61 8.90 -6.49
N GLU A 205 -18.73 9.61 -6.49
CA GLU A 205 -18.88 10.89 -7.16
C GLU A 205 -19.06 11.98 -6.11
N ILE A 206 -18.40 13.11 -6.34
CA ILE A 206 -18.48 14.27 -5.47
C ILE A 206 -18.48 15.55 -6.30
N ALA A 207 -19.28 16.53 -5.89
CA ALA A 207 -19.25 17.84 -6.50
C ALA A 207 -17.91 18.54 -6.18
N PRO A 208 -17.30 19.26 -7.15
CA PRO A 208 -16.03 19.97 -6.93
C PRO A 208 -16.04 20.87 -5.69
N ALA A 209 -17.14 21.60 -5.47
CA ALA A 209 -17.29 22.47 -4.30
C ALA A 209 -17.23 21.70 -2.96
N ALA A 210 -17.86 20.53 -2.88
CA ALA A 210 -17.85 19.70 -1.67
C ALA A 210 -16.45 19.10 -1.43
N LEU A 211 -15.73 18.74 -2.50
CA LEU A 211 -14.34 18.30 -2.39
C LEU A 211 -13.45 19.42 -1.85
N GLN A 212 -13.54 20.62 -2.44
CA GLN A 212 -12.80 21.79 -2.00
C GLN A 212 -13.11 22.18 -0.56
N GLU A 213 -14.37 22.07 -0.15
CA GLU A 213 -14.79 22.31 1.24
C GLU A 213 -14.12 21.32 2.19
N TRP A 214 -14.09 20.02 1.87
CA TRP A 214 -13.39 19.03 2.67
C TRP A 214 -11.88 19.31 2.73
N ILE A 215 -11.26 19.71 1.61
CA ILE A 215 -9.85 20.09 1.59
C ILE A 215 -9.58 21.28 2.50
N ALA A 216 -10.42 22.32 2.45
CA ALA A 216 -10.26 23.55 3.22
C ALA A 216 -10.56 23.37 4.72
N THR A 217 -11.48 22.48 5.07
CA THR A 217 -11.98 22.36 6.47
C THR A 217 -11.42 21.15 7.21
N VAL A 218 -10.91 20.14 6.50
CA VAL A 218 -10.42 18.88 7.09
C VAL A 218 -8.95 18.64 6.76
N ALA A 219 -8.61 18.50 5.48
CA ALA A 219 -7.26 18.07 5.09
C ALA A 219 -6.21 19.13 5.41
N LYS A 220 -6.41 20.37 4.94
CA LYS A 220 -5.45 21.45 5.13
C LYS A 220 -5.22 21.80 6.61
N PRO A 221 -6.26 21.98 7.45
CA PRO A 221 -6.05 22.20 8.88
C PRO A 221 -5.35 21.04 9.59
N ALA A 222 -5.59 19.79 9.15
CA ALA A 222 -4.90 18.64 9.72
C ALA A 222 -3.41 18.62 9.36
N ALA A 223 -3.04 18.99 8.13
CA ALA A 223 -1.64 19.12 7.72
C ALA A 223 -0.95 20.27 8.47
N GLU A 224 -1.61 21.42 8.60
CA GLU A 224 -1.10 22.58 9.38
C GLU A 224 -0.83 22.18 10.85
N GLN A 225 -1.79 21.50 11.50
CA GLN A 225 -1.60 21.02 12.87
C GLN A 225 -0.52 19.93 12.97
N GLY A 226 -0.45 19.02 11.99
CA GLY A 226 0.61 18.01 11.91
C GLY A 226 2.00 18.65 11.82
N MET A 227 2.13 19.73 11.05
CA MET A 227 3.39 20.46 10.91
C MET A 227 3.78 21.16 12.22
N LEU A 228 2.82 21.74 12.94
CA LEU A 228 3.08 22.30 14.27
C LEU A 228 3.61 21.25 15.26
N TYR A 229 3.09 20.02 15.23
CA TYR A 229 3.66 18.94 16.05
C TYR A 229 5.10 18.63 15.64
N VAL A 230 5.39 18.53 14.33
CA VAL A 230 6.74 18.28 13.83
C VAL A 230 7.72 19.37 14.25
N GLU A 231 7.33 20.64 14.15
CA GLU A 231 8.19 21.78 14.51
C GLU A 231 8.42 21.92 16.03
N SER A 232 7.53 21.36 16.86
CA SER A 232 7.56 21.54 18.31
C SER A 232 7.99 20.31 19.10
N VAL A 233 7.97 19.10 18.52
CA VAL A 233 8.15 17.84 19.27
C VAL A 233 9.49 17.75 20.02
N ASP A 234 10.55 18.40 19.52
CA ASP A 234 11.85 18.44 20.19
C ASP A 234 11.85 19.29 21.48
N PHE A 235 10.85 20.16 21.66
CA PHE A 235 10.74 21.09 22.79
C PHE A 235 9.48 20.85 23.63
N VAL A 236 8.43 20.32 23.03
CA VAL A 236 7.12 20.05 23.63
C VAL A 236 6.75 18.61 23.31
N PRO A 237 6.85 17.70 24.29
CA PRO A 237 6.51 16.30 24.07
C PRO A 237 5.04 16.12 23.71
N LEU A 238 4.76 15.07 22.93
CA LEU A 238 3.38 14.66 22.62
C LEU A 238 2.70 14.12 23.88
N SER A 239 1.42 14.42 24.03
CA SER A 239 0.57 13.91 25.11
C SER A 239 -0.42 12.87 24.58
N MET A 240 -0.97 12.01 25.47
CA MET A 240 -2.01 11.02 25.08
C MET A 240 -3.20 11.65 24.38
N GLY A 241 -3.58 12.87 24.77
CA GLY A 241 -4.73 13.59 24.21
C GLY A 241 -4.51 14.07 22.77
N ASP A 242 -3.27 14.12 22.32
CA ASP A 242 -2.92 14.55 20.95
C ASP A 242 -3.13 13.41 19.93
N PHE A 243 -3.14 12.17 20.40
CA PHE A 243 -3.33 10.97 19.59
C PHE A 243 -4.80 10.59 19.48
N VAL A 244 -5.17 10.12 18.29
CA VAL A 244 -6.51 9.61 18.00
C VAL A 244 -6.35 8.17 17.53
N PRO A 245 -6.25 7.17 18.42
CA PRO A 245 -6.10 5.77 18.03
C PRO A 245 -7.38 5.25 17.33
N GLY A 246 -7.19 4.35 16.37
CA GLY A 246 -8.30 3.72 15.65
C GLY A 246 -7.83 2.98 14.41
N GLU A 247 -8.70 2.12 13.87
CA GLU A 247 -8.33 1.13 12.86
C GLU A 247 -7.66 1.76 11.62
N LYS A 248 -8.28 2.77 10.99
CA LYS A 248 -7.80 3.32 9.72
C LYS A 248 -6.46 4.05 9.86
N GLN A 249 -6.33 4.87 10.89
CA GLN A 249 -5.17 5.74 11.10
C GLN A 249 -3.97 5.00 11.70
N CYS A 250 -4.21 3.99 12.54
CA CYS A 250 -3.14 3.21 13.17
C CYS A 250 -2.62 2.07 12.30
N ARG A 251 -3.42 1.55 11.35
CA ARG A 251 -3.08 0.35 10.57
C ARG A 251 -1.72 0.42 9.88
N PHE A 252 -1.44 1.54 9.21
CA PHE A 252 -0.20 1.79 8.47
C PHE A 252 0.69 2.85 9.13
N CYS A 253 0.35 3.27 10.36
CA CYS A 253 1.20 4.20 11.12
C CYS A 253 2.50 3.49 11.51
N LYS A 254 3.65 4.08 11.17
CA LYS A 254 4.98 3.52 11.48
C LYS A 254 5.24 3.46 12.99
N ALA A 255 4.69 4.42 13.73
CA ALA A 255 4.81 4.50 15.18
C ALA A 255 3.89 3.52 15.93
N LYS A 256 3.01 2.77 15.25
CA LYS A 256 1.94 1.99 15.92
C LYS A 256 2.45 0.99 16.95
N ALA A 257 3.63 0.40 16.73
CA ALA A 257 4.20 -0.62 17.61
C ALA A 257 4.63 -0.03 18.97
N ALA A 258 5.09 1.22 18.97
CA ALA A 258 5.57 1.93 20.16
C ALA A 258 4.58 3.02 20.63
N CYS A 259 3.37 3.08 20.06
CA CYS A 259 2.40 4.14 20.32
C CYS A 259 1.66 3.89 21.65
N PRO A 260 1.89 4.71 22.68
CA PRO A 260 1.28 4.52 24.00
C PRO A 260 -0.24 4.73 23.98
N ALA A 261 -0.73 5.68 23.16
CA ALA A 261 -2.17 5.90 22.99
C ALA A 261 -2.88 4.71 22.34
N LEU A 262 -2.22 4.04 21.38
CA LEU A 262 -2.77 2.82 20.80
C LEU A 262 -2.71 1.65 21.79
N ALA A 263 -1.61 1.50 22.53
CA ALA A 263 -1.49 0.47 23.55
C ALA A 263 -2.63 0.58 24.59
N LYS A 264 -2.86 1.79 25.12
CA LYS A 264 -3.97 2.07 26.04
C LYS A 264 -5.33 1.81 25.38
N HIS A 265 -5.53 2.23 24.13
CA HIS A 265 -6.80 1.98 23.44
C HIS A 265 -7.09 0.48 23.27
N VAL A 266 -6.07 -0.32 22.98
CA VAL A 266 -6.18 -1.78 22.90
C VAL A 266 -6.45 -2.39 24.27
N GLU A 267 -5.74 -1.94 25.30
CA GLU A 267 -5.98 -2.34 26.70
C GLU A 267 -7.41 -2.03 27.13
N ASP A 268 -7.88 -0.80 26.93
CA ASP A 268 -9.24 -0.39 27.26
C ASP A 268 -10.28 -1.21 26.47
N THR A 269 -10.02 -1.52 25.20
CA THR A 269 -10.96 -2.31 24.36
C THR A 269 -11.00 -3.79 24.79
N ILE A 270 -9.86 -4.37 25.16
CA ILE A 270 -9.77 -5.78 25.61
C ILE A 270 -10.23 -5.89 27.08
N GLY A 271 -9.91 -4.91 27.92
CA GLY A 271 -10.18 -4.86 29.35
C GLY A 271 -11.60 -4.40 29.70
N ALA A 272 -12.26 -3.58 28.86
CA ALA A 272 -13.66 -3.18 29.07
C ALA A 272 -14.66 -4.34 28.87
N ASP A 273 -14.27 -5.41 28.17
CA ASP A 273 -15.06 -6.65 28.09
C ASP A 273 -14.86 -7.58 29.30
N PHE A 274 -13.99 -7.20 30.24
CA PHE A 274 -13.81 -7.83 31.55
C PHE A 274 -14.11 -6.83 32.67
N GLU A 275 -15.38 -6.45 32.83
CA GLU A 275 -15.83 -5.73 34.02
C GLU A 275 -15.78 -6.63 35.26
N ASP A 276 -14.60 -6.71 35.86
CA ASP A 276 -14.38 -6.49 37.29
C ASP A 276 -12.86 -6.37 37.50
N ILE A 277 -12.35 -5.14 37.61
CA ILE A 277 -11.37 -4.69 38.62
C ILE A 277 -11.16 -3.17 38.48
N ALA A 278 -11.80 -2.48 39.41
CA ALA A 278 -11.32 -1.34 40.19
C ALA A 278 -10.61 -0.16 39.47
N ASP A 279 -11.36 0.94 39.36
CA ASP A 279 -11.08 2.18 40.11
C ASP A 279 -9.65 2.72 40.02
N LEU A 280 -9.22 3.11 38.81
CA LEU A 280 -8.07 4.00 38.59
C LEU A 280 -8.42 5.13 37.61
N THR A 281 -9.41 5.94 38.00
CA THR A 281 -9.56 7.30 37.45
C THR A 281 -9.34 8.32 38.54
N LYS A 282 -8.07 8.47 38.96
CA LYS A 282 -7.66 9.68 39.65
C LYS A 282 -6.41 10.25 39.01
N ASP A 283 -6.56 11.54 38.74
CA ASP A 283 -5.56 12.55 38.44
C ASP A 283 -5.13 12.67 36.98
N GLY A 284 -5.88 13.54 36.28
CA GLY A 284 -5.50 14.15 35.03
C GLY A 284 -4.28 15.06 35.19
N ALA A 285 -3.11 14.45 35.22
CA ALA A 285 -1.87 15.12 34.87
C ALA A 285 -1.63 14.94 33.37
N ALA A 286 -1.21 16.02 32.69
CA ALA A 286 -0.65 15.92 31.35
C ALA A 286 0.60 15.05 31.43
N LEU A 287 0.46 13.77 31.07
CA LEU A 287 1.57 12.86 30.89
C LEU A 287 2.28 13.27 29.60
N VAL A 288 3.53 13.71 29.76
CA VAL A 288 4.53 13.62 28.69
C VAL A 288 4.68 12.14 28.38
N VAL A 289 4.35 11.72 27.17
CA VAL A 289 4.43 10.30 26.81
C VAL A 289 5.48 10.08 25.75
N ASP A 290 6.58 9.47 26.18
CA ASP A 290 7.60 8.92 25.30
C ASP A 290 7.07 7.66 24.61
N LEU A 291 7.59 7.36 23.42
CA LEU A 291 7.33 6.07 22.78
C LEU A 291 7.80 4.92 23.69
N LEU A 292 7.13 3.76 23.58
CA LEU A 292 7.49 2.58 24.39
C LEU A 292 8.98 2.25 24.26
N THR A 293 9.61 1.99 25.40
CA THR A 293 11.01 1.55 25.47
C THR A 293 11.16 0.10 24.99
N ASN A 294 12.38 -0.31 24.65
CA ASN A 294 12.67 -1.70 24.24
C ASN A 294 12.28 -2.73 25.32
N ASP A 295 12.44 -2.39 26.60
CA ASP A 295 12.08 -3.29 27.70
C ASP A 295 10.55 -3.46 27.82
N GLU A 296 9.79 -2.37 27.63
CA GLU A 296 8.33 -2.41 27.59
C GLU A 296 7.81 -3.20 26.38
N MET A 297 8.43 -3.01 25.21
CA MET A 297 8.12 -3.81 24.01
C MET A 297 8.44 -5.30 24.21
N GLY A 298 9.54 -5.63 24.90
CA GLY A 298 9.89 -7.01 25.25
C GLY A 298 8.85 -7.67 26.15
N THR A 299 8.31 -6.93 27.13
CA THR A 299 7.24 -7.42 28.02
C THR A 299 5.94 -7.71 27.26
N ILE A 300 5.56 -6.84 26.32
CA ILE A 300 4.38 -7.05 25.47
C ILE A 300 4.59 -8.27 24.54
N TYR A 301 5.80 -8.44 24.00
CA TYR A 301 6.14 -9.53 23.07
C TYR A 301 5.81 -10.91 23.63
N GLU A 302 6.04 -11.14 24.93
CA GLU A 302 5.73 -12.41 25.60
C GLU A 302 4.24 -12.80 25.56
N SER A 303 3.35 -11.81 25.44
CA SER A 303 1.90 -12.01 25.42
C SER A 303 1.32 -12.13 24.01
N LEU A 304 2.08 -11.79 22.96
CA LEU A 304 1.53 -11.69 21.59
C LEU A 304 0.99 -13.01 21.04
N ASP A 305 1.68 -14.13 21.27
CA ASP A 305 1.23 -15.45 20.80
C ASP A 305 -0.09 -15.87 21.47
N LEU A 306 -0.25 -15.55 22.75
CA LEU A 306 -1.49 -15.81 23.49
C LEU A 306 -2.63 -14.93 22.98
N ILE A 307 -2.38 -13.64 22.76
CA ILE A 307 -3.36 -12.68 22.21
C ILE A 307 -3.79 -13.10 20.80
N ASP A 308 -2.86 -13.47 19.92
CA ASP A 308 -3.17 -13.91 18.56
C ASP A 308 -3.96 -15.23 18.57
N SER A 309 -3.57 -16.19 19.41
CA SER A 309 -4.32 -17.44 19.60
C SER A 309 -5.75 -17.18 20.09
N TRP A 310 -5.91 -16.30 21.08
CA TRP A 310 -7.23 -15.92 21.59
C TRP A 310 -8.07 -15.19 20.54
N ALA A 311 -7.50 -14.23 19.82
CA ALA A 311 -8.16 -13.52 18.72
C ALA A 311 -8.64 -14.49 17.62
N LYS A 312 -7.81 -15.48 17.25
CA LYS A 312 -8.20 -16.56 16.32
C LYS A 312 -9.34 -17.41 16.87
N ALA A 313 -9.31 -17.76 18.17
CA ALA A 313 -10.38 -18.52 18.80
C ALA A 313 -11.71 -17.75 18.84
N VAL A 314 -11.68 -16.44 19.14
CA VAL A 314 -12.86 -15.55 19.09
C VAL A 314 -13.44 -15.49 17.68
N ARG A 315 -12.60 -15.28 16.65
CA ARG A 315 -13.05 -15.31 15.25
C ARG A 315 -13.72 -16.65 14.89
N GLY A 316 -13.09 -17.76 15.24
CA GLY A 316 -13.66 -19.09 15.01
C GLY A 316 -15.01 -19.30 15.72
N ARG A 317 -15.17 -18.75 16.93
CA ARG A 317 -16.45 -18.78 17.64
C ARG A 317 -17.51 -17.91 16.96
N ILE A 318 -17.17 -16.70 16.54
CA ILE A 318 -18.07 -15.81 15.80
C ILE A 318 -18.54 -16.48 14.50
N GLU A 319 -17.64 -17.08 13.74
CA GLU A 319 -17.98 -17.83 12.52
C GLU A 319 -18.94 -18.98 12.82
N TYR A 320 -18.68 -19.74 13.89
CA TYR A 320 -19.57 -20.80 14.34
C TYR A 320 -20.98 -20.28 14.67
N GLU A 321 -21.11 -19.16 15.40
CA GLU A 321 -22.43 -18.57 15.73
C GLU A 321 -23.18 -18.13 14.46
N LEU A 322 -22.49 -17.43 13.56
CA LEU A 322 -23.07 -16.95 12.30
C LEU A 322 -23.50 -18.12 11.38
N LEU A 323 -22.71 -19.20 11.30
CA LEU A 323 -23.05 -20.40 10.53
C LEU A 323 -24.26 -21.15 11.09
N ASN A 324 -24.51 -21.04 12.40
CA ASN A 324 -25.70 -21.60 13.04
C ASN A 324 -26.92 -20.66 12.99
N GLY A 325 -26.81 -19.52 12.31
CA GLY A 325 -27.89 -18.56 12.13
C GLY A 325 -28.10 -17.59 13.29
N ASN A 326 -27.19 -17.57 14.27
CA ASN A 326 -27.21 -16.59 15.35
C ASN A 326 -26.56 -15.29 14.90
N ALA A 327 -27.20 -14.16 15.18
CA ALA A 327 -26.64 -12.84 14.88
C ALA A 327 -25.55 -12.48 15.90
N VAL A 328 -24.41 -11.98 15.41
CA VAL A 328 -23.35 -11.39 16.23
C VAL A 328 -23.25 -9.90 15.85
N PRO A 329 -23.57 -8.95 16.74
CA PRO A 329 -23.49 -7.53 16.44
C PRO A 329 -22.12 -7.10 15.91
N GLY A 330 -22.10 -6.21 14.91
CA GLY A 330 -20.87 -5.66 14.32
C GLY A 330 -20.22 -6.50 13.22
N VAL A 331 -20.65 -7.76 13.01
CA VAL A 331 -20.07 -8.67 12.00
C VAL A 331 -21.17 -9.43 11.25
N LYS A 332 -20.87 -9.91 10.03
CA LYS A 332 -21.82 -10.68 9.22
C LYS A 332 -21.11 -11.79 8.44
N LEU A 333 -21.83 -12.86 8.13
CA LEU A 333 -21.36 -13.89 7.21
C LEU A 333 -21.50 -13.36 5.78
N VAL A 334 -20.40 -13.38 5.02
CA VAL A 334 -20.39 -13.05 3.59
C VAL A 334 -19.91 -14.25 2.80
N GLN A 335 -20.31 -14.33 1.54
CA GLN A 335 -19.79 -15.36 0.66
C GLN A 335 -18.29 -15.10 0.44
N GLY A 336 -17.46 -16.14 0.64
CA GLY A 336 -16.04 -16.06 0.32
C GLY A 336 -15.82 -15.72 -1.16
N ARG A 337 -14.62 -15.22 -1.48
CA ARG A 337 -14.26 -14.88 -2.87
C ARG A 337 -14.48 -16.10 -3.76
N ARG A 338 -14.96 -15.88 -4.99
CA ARG A 338 -15.01 -16.93 -6.01
C ARG A 338 -13.58 -17.48 -6.18
N GLY A 339 -13.45 -18.81 -6.19
CA GLY A 339 -12.18 -19.45 -6.50
C GLY A 339 -11.68 -19.03 -7.89
N ALA A 340 -10.37 -19.18 -8.12
CA ALA A 340 -9.77 -18.92 -9.43
C ALA A 340 -10.53 -19.68 -10.53
N ARG A 341 -10.77 -19.03 -11.67
CA ARG A 341 -11.38 -19.69 -12.82
C ARG A 341 -10.46 -20.83 -13.27
N GLN A 342 -11.02 -22.03 -13.43
CA GLN A 342 -10.30 -23.20 -13.89
C GLN A 342 -11.05 -23.81 -15.07
N TRP A 343 -10.31 -24.35 -16.04
CA TRP A 343 -10.90 -25.16 -17.08
C TRP A 343 -11.59 -26.38 -16.46
N SER A 344 -12.83 -26.64 -16.85
CA SER A 344 -13.55 -27.84 -16.43
C SER A 344 -12.89 -29.12 -16.95
N SER A 345 -12.26 -29.05 -18.12
CA SER A 345 -11.32 -30.04 -18.65
C SER A 345 -10.26 -29.31 -19.47
N THR A 346 -9.00 -29.55 -19.14
CA THR A 346 -7.84 -29.06 -19.89
C THR A 346 -7.83 -29.60 -21.32
N GLU A 347 -8.21 -30.85 -21.52
CA GLU A 347 -8.21 -31.51 -22.83
C GLU A 347 -9.27 -30.90 -23.77
N GLU A 348 -10.49 -30.68 -23.26
CA GLU A 348 -11.57 -30.04 -24.02
C GLU A 348 -11.24 -28.58 -24.35
N ALA A 349 -10.70 -27.84 -23.38
CA ALA A 349 -10.24 -26.47 -23.58
C ALA A 349 -9.15 -26.42 -24.66
N GLU A 350 -8.13 -27.28 -24.59
CA GLU A 350 -7.09 -27.36 -25.61
C GLU A 350 -7.63 -27.68 -27.00
N ALA A 351 -8.54 -28.67 -27.11
CA ALA A 351 -9.12 -29.05 -28.38
C ALA A 351 -9.91 -27.88 -29.00
N LEU A 352 -10.69 -27.17 -28.18
CA LEU A 352 -11.44 -26.01 -28.59
C LEU A 352 -10.53 -24.85 -29.03
N LEU A 353 -9.51 -24.52 -28.24
CA LEU A 353 -8.53 -23.46 -28.57
C LEU A 353 -7.75 -23.80 -29.85
N LYS A 354 -7.35 -25.06 -30.05
CA LYS A 354 -6.75 -25.54 -31.31
C LYS A 354 -7.71 -25.36 -32.50
N SER A 355 -9.00 -25.64 -32.31
CA SER A 355 -10.03 -25.46 -33.35
C SER A 355 -10.20 -23.99 -33.76
N MET A 356 -9.97 -23.07 -32.82
CA MET A 356 -9.97 -21.61 -33.04
C MET A 356 -8.68 -21.09 -33.69
N ARG A 357 -7.74 -21.99 -34.02
CA ARG A 357 -6.44 -21.68 -34.66
C ARG A 357 -5.53 -20.77 -33.83
N LEU A 358 -5.63 -20.83 -32.50
CA LEU A 358 -4.61 -20.22 -31.64
C LEU A 358 -3.28 -20.94 -31.84
N LYS A 359 -2.19 -20.18 -31.87
CA LYS A 359 -0.84 -20.74 -31.90
C LYS A 359 -0.49 -21.36 -30.55
N GLN A 360 0.46 -22.30 -30.54
CA GLN A 360 0.91 -22.96 -29.31
C GLN A 360 1.43 -21.95 -28.26
N GLU A 361 2.15 -20.92 -28.71
CA GLU A 361 2.62 -19.81 -27.87
C GLU A 361 1.50 -18.94 -27.26
N GLN A 362 0.27 -19.00 -27.81
CA GLN A 362 -0.91 -18.32 -27.26
C GLN A 362 -1.74 -19.24 -26.35
N MET A 363 -1.50 -20.55 -26.42
CA MET A 363 -2.22 -21.56 -25.64
C MET A 363 -1.46 -21.99 -24.38
N TYR A 364 -0.13 -21.92 -24.41
CA TYR A 364 0.73 -22.39 -23.33
C TYR A 364 1.72 -21.31 -22.93
N ASN A 365 1.89 -21.15 -21.62
CA ASN A 365 2.86 -20.25 -21.03
C ASN A 365 4.13 -21.02 -20.67
N PHE A 366 5.20 -20.89 -21.45
CA PHE A 366 6.45 -21.64 -21.23
C PHE A 366 7.37 -20.88 -20.28
N LYS A 367 7.57 -21.41 -19.06
CA LYS A 367 8.52 -20.88 -18.08
C LYS A 367 9.81 -21.72 -18.04
N LEU A 368 10.96 -21.07 -17.84
CA LEU A 368 12.23 -21.77 -17.59
C LEU A 368 12.09 -22.60 -16.29
N ILE A 369 12.47 -23.87 -16.34
CA ILE A 369 12.39 -24.77 -15.19
C ILE A 369 13.27 -24.28 -14.04
N SER A 370 12.82 -24.48 -12.80
CA SER A 370 13.57 -24.07 -11.60
C SER A 370 14.85 -24.90 -11.43
N PRO A 371 15.85 -24.40 -10.67
CA PRO A 371 17.04 -25.17 -10.34
C PRO A 371 16.72 -26.55 -9.75
N THR A 372 15.70 -26.66 -8.90
CA THR A 372 15.23 -27.93 -8.32
C THR A 372 14.63 -28.88 -9.36
N GLN A 373 13.91 -28.35 -10.35
CA GLN A 373 13.39 -29.15 -11.45
C GLN A 373 14.50 -29.61 -12.39
N ALA A 374 15.47 -28.72 -12.69
CA ALA A 374 16.66 -29.04 -13.46
C ALA A 374 17.53 -30.09 -12.76
N ASP A 375 17.66 -30.02 -11.42
CA ASP A 375 18.34 -31.02 -10.59
C ASP A 375 17.71 -32.40 -10.77
N LYS A 376 16.40 -32.49 -10.56
CA LYS A 376 15.64 -33.74 -10.72
C LYS A 376 15.78 -34.36 -12.11
N LEU A 377 15.85 -33.54 -13.16
CA LEU A 377 16.01 -34.01 -14.54
C LEU A 377 17.45 -34.40 -14.87
N LEU A 378 18.43 -33.59 -14.47
CA LEU A 378 19.79 -33.67 -14.98
C LEU A 378 20.77 -34.34 -14.04
N ALA A 379 20.59 -34.27 -12.72
CA ALA A 379 21.58 -34.76 -11.77
C ALA A 379 21.74 -36.27 -11.82
N LYS A 380 20.65 -37.02 -12.08
CA LYS A 380 20.69 -38.48 -12.21
C LYS A 380 21.05 -38.94 -13.63
N GLU A 381 20.50 -38.30 -14.66
CA GLU A 381 20.67 -38.73 -16.06
C GLU A 381 21.94 -38.18 -16.73
N SER A 382 22.43 -37.01 -16.29
CA SER A 382 23.58 -36.32 -16.90
C SER A 382 24.33 -35.43 -15.90
N PRO A 383 25.07 -36.02 -14.94
CA PRO A 383 25.78 -35.27 -13.88
C PRO A 383 26.74 -34.19 -14.41
N ARG A 384 27.35 -34.42 -15.58
CA ARG A 384 28.24 -33.43 -16.22
C ARG A 384 27.51 -32.20 -16.73
N ARG A 385 26.24 -32.34 -17.15
CA ARG A 385 25.40 -31.20 -17.56
C ARG A 385 24.86 -30.47 -16.34
N TRP A 386 24.49 -31.22 -15.29
CA TRP A 386 24.06 -30.64 -14.00
C TRP A 386 25.11 -29.67 -13.45
N LYS A 387 26.39 -30.06 -13.38
CA LYS A 387 27.47 -29.16 -12.91
C LYS A 387 27.56 -27.81 -13.63
N LYS A 388 27.15 -27.74 -14.90
CA LYS A 388 27.13 -26.48 -15.65
C LYS A 388 25.94 -25.59 -15.26
N VAL A 389 24.80 -26.21 -14.94
CA VAL A 389 23.58 -25.53 -14.50
C VAL A 389 23.70 -25.12 -13.03
N GLU A 390 24.25 -25.98 -12.20
CA GLU A 390 24.53 -25.74 -10.78
C GLU A 390 25.41 -24.50 -10.58
N ALA A 391 26.40 -24.29 -11.45
CA ALA A 391 27.25 -23.10 -11.44
C ALA A 391 26.52 -21.77 -11.72
N LEU A 392 25.25 -21.81 -12.15
CA LEU A 392 24.40 -20.64 -12.37
C LEU A 392 23.45 -20.37 -11.20
N ILE A 393 23.43 -21.23 -10.17
CA ILE A 393 22.56 -21.07 -9.00
C ILE A 393 23.22 -20.11 -8.01
N THR A 394 22.50 -19.07 -7.63
CA THR A 394 22.86 -18.18 -6.52
C THR A 394 21.81 -18.32 -5.43
N GLN A 395 22.24 -18.43 -4.17
CA GLN A 395 21.36 -18.47 -3.00
C GLN A 395 21.81 -17.40 -2.02
N ARG A 396 20.88 -16.54 -1.60
CA ARG A 396 21.11 -15.56 -0.52
C ARG A 396 20.90 -16.24 0.84
N ASP A 397 21.57 -15.73 1.86
CA ASP A 397 21.30 -16.12 3.25
C ASP A 397 19.86 -15.76 3.64
N GLY A 398 19.30 -16.51 4.60
CA GLY A 398 17.95 -16.24 5.09
C GLY A 398 17.86 -14.90 5.81
N SER A 399 16.81 -14.13 5.55
CA SER A 399 16.59 -12.82 6.19
C SER A 399 16.48 -12.95 7.72
N PRO A 400 16.99 -11.97 8.49
CA PRO A 400 16.77 -11.90 9.93
C PRO A 400 15.29 -11.97 10.30
N SER A 401 14.98 -12.68 11.39
CA SER A 401 13.62 -12.82 11.93
C SER A 401 13.64 -12.73 13.45
N VAL A 402 12.68 -12.02 14.05
CA VAL A 402 12.50 -11.97 15.51
C VAL A 402 12.09 -13.36 16.02
N ALA A 403 12.71 -13.81 17.11
CA ALA A 403 12.39 -15.05 17.79
C ALA A 403 12.52 -14.89 19.32
N PRO A 404 11.80 -15.68 20.12
CA PRO A 404 11.99 -15.70 21.58
C PRO A 404 13.44 -16.07 21.95
N GLU A 405 13.92 -15.64 23.12
CA GLU A 405 15.26 -15.98 23.60
C GLU A 405 15.49 -17.50 23.77
N SER A 406 14.41 -18.27 23.87
CA SER A 406 14.45 -19.74 23.90
C SER A 406 14.68 -20.40 22.53
N ASP A 407 14.67 -19.65 21.42
CA ASP A 407 15.00 -20.16 20.08
C ASP A 407 16.46 -20.65 20.03
N LYS A 408 16.68 -21.78 19.37
CA LYS A 408 18.01 -22.42 19.30
C LYS A 408 18.94 -21.74 18.30
N ARG A 409 18.44 -20.88 17.42
CA ARG A 409 19.23 -20.14 16.43
C ARG A 409 20.08 -19.07 17.14
N PRO A 410 21.36 -18.89 16.76
CA PRO A 410 22.20 -17.86 17.37
C PRO A 410 21.67 -16.46 17.07
N ALA A 411 21.71 -15.57 18.06
CA ALA A 411 21.35 -14.16 17.87
C ALA A 411 22.31 -13.48 16.88
N LEU A 412 21.75 -12.62 16.02
CA LEU A 412 22.53 -11.80 15.10
C LEU A 412 23.07 -10.55 15.83
N VAL A 413 24.37 -10.30 15.76
CA VAL A 413 24.98 -9.06 16.27
C VAL A 413 25.04 -8.05 15.13
N ILE A 414 24.18 -7.03 15.18
CA ILE A 414 24.16 -5.92 14.21
C ILE A 414 24.95 -4.75 14.83
N ALA A 415 25.98 -4.27 14.14
CA ALA A 415 26.68 -3.05 14.55
C ALA A 415 25.86 -1.82 14.14
N PRO A 416 25.71 -0.81 15.01
CA PRO A 416 25.12 0.47 14.59
C PRO A 416 25.97 1.09 13.48
N PRO A 417 25.37 1.73 12.46
CA PRO A 417 26.13 2.44 11.44
C PRO A 417 27.05 3.47 12.10
N ALA A 418 28.33 3.49 11.73
CA ALA A 418 29.26 4.49 12.20
C ALA A 418 28.87 5.86 11.60
N ASP A 419 28.87 6.90 12.44
CA ASP A 419 28.71 8.30 12.01
C ASP A 419 29.88 8.69 11.07
N ASP A 420 29.72 8.47 9.76
CA ASP A 420 30.60 9.01 8.71
C ASP A 420 30.26 10.49 8.40
N PHE A 421 30.05 11.29 9.44
CA PHE A 421 30.11 12.74 9.32
C PHE A 421 31.54 13.19 9.63
N GLU A 422 32.37 13.29 8.57
CA GLU A 422 33.59 14.07 8.66
C GLU A 422 33.22 15.50 9.06
N VAL A 423 33.61 15.86 10.29
CA VAL A 423 33.63 17.24 10.75
C VAL A 423 34.58 18.00 9.82
N VAL A 424 34.00 18.73 8.86
CA VAL A 424 34.71 19.80 8.15
C VAL A 424 35.04 20.83 9.22
N THR A 425 36.27 20.75 9.74
CA THR A 425 36.82 21.80 10.58
C THR A 425 36.89 23.06 9.72
N GLU A 426 36.23 24.12 10.22
CA GLU A 426 36.30 25.45 9.65
C GLU A 426 37.77 25.85 9.52
N ASP A 427 38.21 26.06 8.29
CA ASP A 427 39.53 26.62 8.00
C ASP A 427 39.49 28.08 8.45
N GLU A 428 39.99 28.34 9.66
CA GLU A 428 40.19 29.68 10.18
C GLU A 428 41.11 30.45 9.24
N GLY A 429 40.57 31.50 8.62
CA GLY A 429 41.34 32.52 7.95
C GLY A 429 42.38 33.10 8.89
N GLY A 430 43.65 33.03 8.49
CA GLY A 430 44.79 33.49 9.27
C GLY A 430 46.06 33.71 8.45
N ASP A 431 45.96 34.63 7.48
CA ASP A 431 46.97 35.62 7.08
C ASP A 431 48.46 35.30 7.28
N LEU A 432 49.21 35.06 6.18
CA LEU A 432 50.65 35.31 6.10
C LEU A 432 51.07 35.71 4.68
N CYS A 433 51.27 37.03 4.50
CA CYS A 433 52.25 37.74 3.64
C CYS A 433 52.40 37.38 2.15
#